data_AF-A0A914ECL0-F1
#
_entry.id   AF-A0A914ECL0-F1
#
_cell.length_a   1.000
_cell.length_b   1.000
_cell.length_c   1.000
_cell.angle_alpha   90.00
_cell.angle_beta   90.00
_cell.angle_gamma   90.00
#
_symmetry.space_group_name_H-M   'P 1'
#
loop_
_entity.id
_entity.type
_entity.pdbx_description
1 polymer ?
#
loop_
_entity_poly.entity_id
_entity_poly.type
_entity_poly.pdbx_seq_one_letter_code
_entity_poly.pdbx_strand_id
1 'polypeptide(L)'
;MQHSLLIWTGLNKQATVIGFSRLNHSTLLDGNPPDLAFIQDINLKLSKLFPNKQVFFMTDITNRNDVNFWRELFEQLSIHIKSGQFCSVR
;
A
#
# COMPACT_ATOMS: atom_id res chain seq x y z
N MET A 1 13.14 10.79 -14.53
CA MET A 1 12.02 9.85 -14.78
C MET A 1 11.33 9.57 -13.45
N GLN A 2 9.99 9.61 -13.39
CA GLN A 2 9.27 9.27 -12.16
C GLN A 2 9.28 7.75 -11.99
N HIS A 3 9.97 7.26 -10.97
CA HIS A 3 9.95 5.85 -10.61
C HIS A 3 8.71 5.56 -9.77
N SER A 4 7.90 4.60 -10.22
CA SER A 4 6.75 4.11 -9.46
C SER A 4 7.17 2.95 -8.56
N LEU A 5 6.54 2.85 -7.40
CA LEU A 5 6.66 1.73 -6.49
C LEU A 5 5.33 0.99 -6.46
N LEU A 6 5.40 -0.32 -6.66
CA LEU A 6 4.26 -1.19 -6.63
C LEU A 6 4.41 -2.14 -5.44
N ILE A 7 3.44 -2.08 -4.53
CA ILE A 7 3.38 -2.90 -3.32
C ILE A 7 2.12 -3.74 -3.41
N TRP A 8 2.28 -5.05 -3.32
CA TRP A 8 1.19 -6.00 -3.28
C TRP A 8 1.21 -6.77 -1.96
N THR A 9 0.04 -6.93 -1.36
CA THR A 9 -0.15 -7.81 -0.20
C THR A 9 -1.41 -8.64 -0.40
N GLY A 10 -1.32 -9.94 -0.20
CA GLY A 10 -2.46 -10.79 -0.44
C GLY A 10 -2.14 -12.28 -0.46
N LEU A 11 -3.18 -13.07 -0.74
CA LEU A 11 -3.05 -14.52 -0.93
C LEU A 11 -3.16 -14.91 -2.39
N ASN A 12 -3.94 -14.17 -3.17
CA ASN A 12 -4.23 -14.41 -4.58
C ASN A 12 -3.55 -13.38 -5.47
N LYS A 13 -3.16 -13.81 -6.67
CA LYS A 13 -2.50 -12.93 -7.67
C LYS A 13 -3.47 -11.95 -8.37
N GLN A 14 -4.62 -11.65 -7.76
CA GLN A 14 -5.61 -10.71 -8.30
C GLN A 14 -5.86 -9.61 -7.27
N ALA A 15 -5.50 -8.38 -7.60
CA ALA A 15 -5.82 -7.23 -6.76
C ALA A 15 -7.33 -6.95 -6.84
N THR A 16 -7.99 -6.87 -5.68
CA THR A 16 -9.41 -6.46 -5.57
C THR A 16 -9.54 -5.02 -5.07
N VAL A 17 -8.49 -4.50 -4.43
CA VAL A 17 -8.39 -3.11 -4.02
C VAL A 17 -7.07 -2.55 -4.51
N ILE A 18 -7.14 -1.39 -5.16
CA ILE A 18 -5.98 -0.67 -5.68
C ILE A 18 -6.08 0.75 -5.17
N GLY A 19 -5.04 1.19 -4.46
CA GLY A 19 -4.90 2.59 -4.10
C GLY A 19 -3.60 3.19 -4.63
N PHE A 20 -3.66 4.49 -4.86
CA PHE A 20 -2.59 5.30 -5.40
C PHE A 20 -2.27 6.41 -4.41
N SER A 21 -0.98 6.70 -4.24
CA SER A 21 -0.54 7.87 -3.50
C SER A 21 0.69 8.55 -4.05
N ARG A 22 0.74 9.87 -3.84
CA ARG A 22 1.84 10.75 -4.23
C ARG A 22 1.76 12.06 -3.45
N LEU A 23 2.90 12.59 -2.99
CA LEU A 23 3.01 13.92 -2.38
C LEU A 23 1.97 14.17 -1.26
N ASN A 24 1.79 13.20 -0.36
CA ASN A 24 0.78 13.25 0.72
C ASN A 24 -0.69 13.21 0.28
N HIS A 25 -0.96 12.89 -0.99
CA HIS A 25 -2.29 12.60 -1.48
C HIS A 25 -2.46 11.09 -1.65
N SER A 26 -3.66 10.59 -1.37
CA SER A 26 -4.05 9.19 -1.47
C SER A 26 -5.44 9.12 -2.11
N THR A 27 -5.64 8.18 -3.04
CA THR A 27 -6.93 7.88 -3.64
C THR A 27 -7.06 6.38 -3.83
N LEU A 28 -8.29 5.86 -3.76
CA LEU A 28 -8.56 4.55 -4.34
C LEU A 28 -8.73 4.69 -5.85
N LEU A 29 -8.22 3.71 -6.58
CA LEU A 29 -8.46 3.49 -8.00
C LEU A 29 -9.50 2.40 -8.22
N ASP A 30 -9.52 1.39 -7.34
CA ASP A 30 -10.47 0.28 -7.36
C ASP A 30 -10.69 -0.25 -5.94
N GLY A 31 -11.87 -0.81 -5.65
CA GLY A 31 -12.23 -1.41 -4.36
C GLY A 31 -13.55 -0.94 -3.76
N ASN A 32 -14.03 -1.68 -2.75
CA ASN A 32 -15.31 -1.42 -2.08
C ASN A 32 -15.20 -0.40 -0.92
N PRO A 33 -16.31 0.29 -0.56
CA PRO A 33 -16.29 1.31 0.48
C PRO A 33 -15.81 0.89 1.88
N PRO A 34 -16.07 -0.33 2.39
CA PRO A 34 -15.60 -0.74 3.72
C PRO A 34 -14.07 -0.81 3.82
N ASP A 35 -13.40 -1.13 2.72
CA ASP A 35 -11.95 -1.25 2.65
C ASP A 35 -11.26 0.13 2.51
N LEU A 36 -12.02 1.22 2.31
CA LEU A 36 -11.51 2.57 2.04
C LEU A 36 -10.55 3.08 3.11
N ALA A 37 -10.95 3.03 4.38
CA ALA A 37 -10.26 3.79 5.43
C ALA A 37 -8.83 3.28 5.68
N PHE A 38 -8.67 1.95 5.77
CA PHE A 38 -7.37 1.34 6.04
C PHE A 38 -6.41 1.47 4.88
N ILE A 39 -6.90 1.24 3.66
CA ILE A 39 -6.07 1.27 2.46
C ILE A 39 -5.64 2.69 2.13
N GLN A 40 -6.53 3.68 2.31
CA GLN A 40 -6.18 5.08 2.14
C GLN A 40 -5.14 5.54 3.17
N ASP A 41 -5.27 5.12 4.43
CA ASP A 41 -4.31 5.42 5.49
C ASP A 41 -2.92 4.80 5.20
N ILE A 42 -2.89 3.53 4.80
CA ILE A 42 -1.65 2.86 4.37
C ILE A 42 -1.01 3.60 3.20
N ASN A 43 -1.78 3.92 2.16
CA ASN A 43 -1.26 4.66 1.00
C ASN A 43 -0.73 6.03 1.38
N LEU A 44 -1.42 6.75 2.26
CA LEU A 44 -0.95 8.05 2.76
C LEU A 44 0.37 7.91 3.50
N LYS A 45 0.49 6.92 4.39
CA LYS A 45 1.73 6.64 5.12
C LYS A 45 2.87 6.23 4.19
N LEU A 46 2.59 5.42 3.18
CA LEU A 46 3.56 5.04 2.15
C LEU A 46 4.03 6.24 1.32
N SER A 47 3.15 7.19 1.01
CA SER A 47 3.54 8.42 0.30
C SER A 47 4.53 9.27 1.10
N LYS A 48 4.46 9.21 2.43
CA LYS A 48 5.41 9.88 3.33
C LYS A 48 6.76 9.14 3.39
N LEU A 49 6.73 7.81 3.31
CA LEU A 49 7.95 7.00 3.24
C LEU A 49 8.68 7.15 1.90
N PHE A 50 7.95 7.41 0.82
CA PHE A 50 8.50 7.59 -0.53
C PHE A 50 8.07 8.94 -1.14
N PRO A 51 8.54 10.07 -0.58
CA PRO A 51 8.03 11.40 -0.93
C PRO A 51 8.17 11.77 -2.42
N ASN A 52 9.13 11.15 -3.12
CA ASN A 52 9.42 11.43 -4.54
C ASN A 52 8.96 10.30 -5.49
N LYS A 53 8.15 9.35 -5.02
CA LYS A 53 7.65 8.24 -5.83
C LYS A 53 6.13 8.27 -5.95
N GLN A 54 5.63 7.73 -7.06
CA GLN A 54 4.24 7.29 -7.15
C GLN A 54 4.16 5.93 -6.45
N VAL A 55 3.25 5.75 -5.51
CA VAL A 55 3.06 4.47 -4.83
C VAL A 55 1.72 3.89 -5.20
N PHE A 56 1.72 2.63 -5.61
CA PHE A 56 0.53 1.82 -5.79
C PHE A 56 0.53 0.75 -4.72
N PHE A 57 -0.47 0.76 -3.86
CA PHE A 57 -0.71 -0.30 -2.89
C PHE A 57 -1.92 -1.11 -3.34
N MET A 58 -1.71 -2.41 -3.51
CA MET A 58 -2.70 -3.34 -4.02
C MET A 58 -2.89 -4.48 -3.05
N THR A 59 -4.13 -4.90 -2.88
CA THR A 59 -4.43 -6.04 -2.04
C THR A 59 -5.63 -6.81 -2.53
N ASP A 60 -5.68 -8.11 -2.20
CA ASP A 60 -6.87 -8.94 -2.32
C ASP A 60 -7.58 -9.16 -0.98
N ILE A 61 -6.99 -8.64 0.12
CA ILE A 61 -7.50 -8.76 1.48
C ILE A 61 -8.66 -7.78 1.64
N THR A 62 -9.88 -8.31 1.56
CA THR A 62 -11.13 -7.56 1.65
C THR A 62 -11.92 -7.98 2.88
N ASN A 63 -12.86 -7.13 3.31
CA ASN A 63 -13.77 -7.40 4.44
C ASN A 63 -13.04 -7.65 5.78
N ARG A 64 -11.77 -7.24 5.87
CA ARG A 64 -10.96 -7.35 7.10
C ARG A 64 -10.96 -6.01 7.82
N ASN A 65 -12.00 -5.78 8.63
CA ASN A 65 -12.15 -4.58 9.46
C ASN A 65 -11.33 -4.67 10.77
N ASP A 66 -10.15 -5.28 10.72
CA ASP A 66 -9.25 -5.42 11.86
C ASP A 66 -8.15 -4.36 11.79
N VAL A 67 -8.32 -3.31 12.59
CA VAL A 67 -7.36 -2.19 12.70
C VAL A 67 -5.97 -2.68 13.10
N ASN A 68 -5.89 -3.69 13.99
CA ASN A 68 -4.61 -4.17 14.50
C ASN A 68 -3.82 -4.89 13.40
N PHE A 69 -4.52 -5.68 12.57
CA PHE A 69 -3.92 -6.32 11.41
C PHE A 69 -3.28 -5.30 10.45
N TRP A 70 -4.02 -4.26 10.04
CA TRP A 70 -3.51 -3.26 9.10
C TRP A 70 -2.37 -2.42 9.67
N ARG A 71 -2.42 -2.13 10.98
CA ARG A 71 -1.32 -1.45 11.69
C ARG A 71 -0.06 -2.33 11.68
N GLU A 72 -0.18 -3.58 12.10
CA GLU A 72 0.95 -4.51 12.16
C GLU A 72 1.55 -4.76 10.76
N LEU A 73 0.71 -4.95 9.75
CA LEU A 73 1.12 -5.07 8.35
C LEU A 73 1.99 -3.87 7.94
N PHE A 74 1.52 -2.65 8.20
CA PHE A 74 2.26 -1.44 7.84
C PHE A 74 3.58 -1.31 8.62
N GLU A 75 3.60 -1.68 9.91
CA GLU A 75 4.81 -1.66 10.73
C GLU A 75 5.87 -2.63 10.18
N GLN A 76 5.47 -3.88 9.87
CA GLN A 76 6.36 -4.89 9.30
C GLN A 76 6.87 -4.51 7.91
N LEU A 77 5.99 -3.95 7.08
CA LEU A 77 6.34 -3.41 5.77
C LEU A 77 7.36 -2.27 5.91
N SER A 78 7.14 -1.34 6.85
CA SER A 78 8.05 -0.22 7.11
C SER A 78 9.43 -0.67 7.58
N ILE A 79 9.50 -1.74 8.38
CA ILE A 79 10.75 -2.35 8.81
C ILE A 79 11.51 -2.93 7.60
N HIS A 80 10.84 -3.71 6.76
CA HIS A 80 11.44 -4.28 5.54
C HIS A 80 11.92 -3.20 4.55
N ILE A 81 11.12 -2.14 4.38
CA ILE A 81 11.48 -1.00 3.54
C ILE A 81 12.78 -0.35 4.04
N LYS A 82 12.89 -0.15 5.36
CA LYS A 82 14.07 0.48 5.98
C LYS A 82 15.30 -0.42 5.99
N SER A 83 15.13 -1.74 6.01
CA SER A 83 16.24 -2.70 5.97
C SER A 83 16.87 -2.84 4.58
N GLY A 84 16.27 -2.25 3.54
CA GLY A 84 16.81 -2.26 2.17
C GLY A 84 16.62 -3.58 1.43
N GLN A 85 15.84 -4.52 1.99
CA GLN A 85 15.49 -5.78 1.34
C GLN A 85 14.38 -5.54 0.30
N PHE A 86 14.75 -4.97 -0.84
CA PHE A 86 13.85 -4.86 -1.99
C PHE A 86 14.35 -5.70 -3.15
N CYS A 87 13.50 -6.62 -3.62
CA CYS A 87 13.68 -7.22 -4.93
C CYS A 87 13.29 -6.19 -6.00
N SER A 88 14.29 -5.57 -6.61
CA SER A 88 14.12 -4.80 -7.84
C SER A 88 13.96 -5.78 -9.00
N VAL A 89 12.75 -5.89 -9.55
CA VAL A 89 12.54 -6.56 -10.84
C VAL A 89 12.89 -5.52 -11.91
N ARG A 90 14.03 -5.72 -12.58
CA ARG A 90 14.48 -4.89 -13.72
C ARG A 90 13.75 -5.27 -14.98
#